data_AF-A0A7X2N0F3-F1
#
_entry.id   AF-A0A7X2N0F3-F1
#
_cell.length_a   1.000
_cell.length_b   1.000
_cell.length_c   1.000
_cell.angle_alpha   90.00
_cell.angle_beta   90.00
_cell.angle_gamma   90.00
#
_symmetry.space_group_name_H-M   'P 1'
#
loop_
_entity.id
_entity.type
_entity.pdbx_description
1 polymer ?
#
loop_
_entity_poly.entity_id
_entity_poly.type
_entity_poly.pdbx_seq_one_letter_code
_entity_poly.pdbx_strand_id
1 'polypeptide(L)'
;MVQAISYLFFYENKRYAVVYKITNNLIGMVGMGLEDTLNEVEMAYFIDENCRENGYAVEALNALFDWCISVSDIKYMILTIDCANKASCRVAEKAGFELFENGV
;
A
#
# COMPACT_ATOMS: atom_id res chain seq x y z
N MET A 1 31.07 -23.92 2.23
CA MET A 1 29.89 -23.26 1.64
C MET A 1 28.77 -23.34 2.65
N VAL A 2 28.25 -22.21 3.11
CA VAL A 2 27.06 -22.17 3.96
C VAL A 2 25.96 -21.53 3.12
N GLN A 3 25.12 -22.35 2.49
CA GLN A 3 23.79 -21.92 2.06
C GLN A 3 22.87 -22.26 3.23
N ALA A 4 22.60 -21.28 4.11
CA ALA A 4 21.73 -21.50 5.27
C ALA A 4 20.40 -20.74 5.20
N ILE A 5 20.22 -19.85 4.23
CA ILE A 5 19.01 -19.04 4.12
C ILE A 5 18.55 -19.08 2.67
N SER A 6 17.39 -19.69 2.44
CA SER A 6 16.72 -19.72 1.14
C SER A 6 15.94 -18.42 0.89
N TYR A 7 15.26 -17.86 1.90
CA TYR A 7 14.54 -16.58 1.82
C TYR A 7 14.49 -15.90 3.20
N LEU A 8 14.64 -14.57 3.25
CA LEU A 8 14.33 -13.75 4.43
C LEU A 8 12.95 -13.13 4.20
N PHE A 9 11.93 -13.57 4.93
CA PHE A 9 10.60 -12.98 4.84
C PHE A 9 10.57 -11.65 5.62
N PHE A 10 10.60 -10.53 4.92
CA PHE A 10 10.33 -9.21 5.51
C PHE A 10 8.82 -8.97 5.58
N TYR A 11 8.18 -9.52 6.62
CA TYR A 11 6.77 -9.24 6.97
C TYR A 11 6.62 -8.16 8.04
N GLU A 12 7.66 -7.36 8.27
CA GLU A 12 7.56 -6.23 9.19
C GLU A 12 6.68 -5.14 8.58
N ASN A 13 5.64 -4.75 9.33
CA ASN A 13 4.84 -3.58 9.02
C ASN A 13 5.75 -2.35 8.86
N LYS A 14 5.87 -1.82 7.64
CA LYS A 14 6.52 -0.53 7.40
C LYS A 14 5.46 0.52 7.11
N ARG A 15 5.71 1.72 7.60
CA ARG A 15 4.87 2.89 7.43
C ARG A 15 5.79 4.06 7.08
N TYR A 16 5.43 4.78 6.03
CA TYR A 16 6.20 5.88 5.46
C TYR A 16 5.34 7.13 5.48
N ALA A 17 5.94 8.25 5.85
CA ALA A 17 5.30 9.55 5.78
C ALA A 17 5.10 9.95 4.31
N VAL A 18 3.89 10.38 3.95
CA VAL A 18 3.63 11.08 2.69
C VAL A 18 3.77 12.56 2.98
N VAL A 19 4.76 13.21 2.36
CA VAL A 19 5.13 14.60 2.62
C VAL A 19 4.94 15.42 1.35
N TYR A 20 4.28 16.57 1.47
CA TYR A 20 4.11 17.48 0.34
C TYR A 20 5.43 18.15 -0.02
N LYS A 21 5.90 17.93 -1.24
CA LYS A 21 7.26 18.28 -1.68
C LYS A 21 7.62 19.76 -1.51
N ILE A 22 6.66 20.66 -1.72
CA ILE A 22 6.94 22.11 -1.71
C ILE A 22 7.04 22.67 -0.29
N THR A 23 6.15 22.26 0.61
CA THR A 23 6.08 22.82 1.97
C THR A 23 6.74 21.94 3.02
N ASN A 24 7.09 20.70 2.67
CA ASN A 24 7.59 19.67 3.59
C ASN A 24 6.58 19.32 4.70
N ASN A 25 5.29 19.56 4.48
CA ASN A 25 4.23 19.20 5.42
C ASN A 25 3.91 17.71 5.31
N LEU A 26 3.73 17.05 6.45
CA LEU A 26 3.14 15.72 6.50
C LEU A 26 1.68 15.81 6.04
N ILE A 27 1.32 15.08 4.98
CA ILE A 27 -0.03 15.06 4.39
C ILE A 27 -0.66 13.67 4.43
N GLY A 28 0.03 12.68 4.99
CA GLY A 28 -0.49 11.32 5.06
C GLY A 28 0.56 10.28 5.38
N MET A 29 0.20 9.04 5.12
CA MET A 29 1.03 7.87 5.32
C MET A 29 0.69 6.81 4.27
N VAL A 30 1.70 6.07 3.84
CA VAL A 30 1.54 4.85 3.06
C VAL A 30 2.41 3.76 3.66
N GLY A 31 2.00 2.51 3.57
CA GLY A 31 2.77 1.42 4.10
C GLY A 31 2.24 0.08 3.67
N MET A 32 2.88 -0.96 4.19
CA MET A 32 2.54 -2.34 3.90
C MET A 32 2.90 -3.24 5.06
N GLY A 33 2.30 -4.42 5.11
CA GLY A 33 2.59 -5.46 6.10
C GLY A 33 1.90 -6.77 5.75
N LEU A 34 2.17 -7.81 6.53
CA LEU A 34 1.43 -9.06 6.40
C LEU A 34 0.01 -8.88 6.94
N GLU A 35 -0.98 -9.22 6.12
CA GLU A 35 -2.34 -9.49 6.57
C GLU A 35 -2.41 -10.98 6.92
N ASP A 36 -2.40 -11.28 8.21
CA ASP A 36 -2.28 -12.65 8.73
C ASP A 36 -3.45 -13.55 8.30
N THR A 37 -4.65 -12.98 8.10
CA THR A 37 -5.84 -13.74 7.74
C THR A 37 -5.77 -14.28 6.32
N LEU A 38 -5.21 -13.48 5.41
CA LEU A 38 -5.09 -13.82 3.99
C LEU A 38 -3.71 -14.41 3.66
N ASN A 39 -2.73 -14.24 4.56
CA ASN A 39 -1.34 -14.57 4.34
C ASN A 39 -0.77 -13.86 3.09
N GLU A 40 -1.16 -12.59 2.92
CA GLU A 40 -0.78 -11.74 1.80
C GLU A 40 -0.17 -10.43 2.29
N VAL A 41 0.62 -9.76 1.44
CA VAL A 41 1.14 -8.43 1.76
C VAL A 41 0.08 -7.40 1.43
N GLU A 42 -0.44 -6.76 2.46
CA GLU A 42 -1.44 -5.69 2.35
C GLU A 42 -0.76 -4.33 2.35
N MET A 43 -1.22 -3.45 1.46
CA MET A 43 -0.89 -2.02 1.48
C MET A 43 -1.93 -1.26 2.33
N ALA A 44 -1.50 -0.20 2.98
CA ALA A 44 -2.37 0.70 3.71
C ALA A 44 -1.99 2.14 3.40
N TYR A 45 -2.98 3.03 3.40
CA TYR A 45 -2.75 4.46 3.21
C TYR A 45 -3.73 5.31 4.00
N PHE A 46 -3.31 6.55 4.26
CA PHE A 46 -4.15 7.62 4.76
C PHE A 46 -3.66 8.94 4.16
N ILE A 47 -4.59 9.81 3.77
CA ILE A 47 -4.31 11.17 3.32
C ILE A 47 -5.17 12.14 4.13
N ASP A 48 -4.53 13.21 4.62
CA ASP A 48 -5.17 14.32 5.33
C ASP A 48 -6.37 14.83 4.53
N GLU A 49 -7.47 15.13 5.22
CA GLU A 49 -8.75 15.45 4.58
C GLU A 49 -8.63 16.66 3.64
N ASN A 50 -7.80 17.65 3.99
CA ASN A 50 -7.57 18.85 3.21
C ASN A 50 -6.71 18.60 1.97
N CYS A 51 -6.08 17.43 1.88
CA CYS A 51 -5.20 17.03 0.78
C CYS A 51 -5.81 15.93 -0.11
N ARG A 52 -7.03 15.45 0.21
CA ARG A 52 -7.75 14.45 -0.61
C ARG A 52 -8.12 15.02 -1.98
N GLU A 53 -8.58 14.14 -2.88
CA GLU A 53 -9.02 14.48 -4.25
C GLU A 53 -7.94 15.04 -5.20
N ASN A 54 -6.70 15.19 -4.73
CA ASN A 54 -5.55 15.65 -5.52
C ASN A 54 -4.72 14.51 -6.14
N GLY A 55 -5.13 13.25 -5.96
CA GLY A 55 -4.42 12.08 -6.50
C GLY A 55 -3.27 11.54 -5.63
N TYR A 56 -2.92 12.20 -4.51
CA TYR A 56 -1.79 11.81 -3.68
C TYR A 56 -1.85 10.39 -3.11
N ALA A 57 -3.05 9.86 -2.84
CA ALA A 57 -3.19 8.47 -2.40
C ALA A 57 -2.72 7.48 -3.47
N VAL A 58 -3.10 7.72 -4.73
CA VAL A 58 -2.71 6.90 -5.88
C VAL A 58 -1.21 7.01 -6.13
N GLU A 59 -0.67 8.22 -6.09
CA GLU A 59 0.77 8.46 -6.23
C GLU A 59 1.58 7.72 -5.16
N ALA A 60 1.15 7.81 -3.90
CA ALA A 60 1.82 7.15 -2.78
C ALA A 60 1.74 5.62 -2.86
N LEU A 61 0.57 5.06 -3.22
CA LEU A 61 0.40 3.62 -3.43
C LEU A 61 1.31 3.11 -4.55
N ASN A 62 1.27 3.74 -5.73
CA ASN A 62 2.10 3.30 -6.86
C ASN A 62 3.59 3.40 -6.55
N ALA A 63 4.02 4.49 -5.88
CA ALA A 63 5.42 4.64 -5.49
C ALA A 63 5.90 3.55 -4.51
N LEU A 64 5.07 3.19 -3.52
CA LEU A 64 5.39 2.10 -2.60
C LEU A 64 5.38 0.75 -3.34
N PHE A 65 4.39 0.51 -4.20
CA PHE A 65 4.27 -0.72 -4.98
C PHE A 65 5.51 -0.92 -5.85
N ASP A 66 5.85 0.06 -6.68
CA ASP A 66 7.00 0.01 -7.58
C ASP A 66 8.29 -0.25 -6.82
N TRP A 67 8.49 0.43 -5.69
CA TRP A 67 9.66 0.21 -4.85
C TRP A 67 9.70 -1.22 -4.29
N CYS A 68 8.61 -1.71 -3.70
CA CYS A 68 8.53 -3.05 -3.13
C CYS A 68 8.80 -4.14 -4.18
N ILE A 69 8.21 -4.04 -5.37
CA ILE A 69 8.45 -4.99 -6.47
C ILE A 69 9.91 -4.91 -6.96
N SER A 70 10.53 -3.72 -6.95
CA SER A 70 11.93 -3.56 -7.38
C SER A 70 12.97 -4.18 -6.45
N VAL A 71 12.62 -4.40 -5.17
CA VAL A 71 13.55 -4.87 -4.12
C VAL A 71 13.20 -6.25 -3.55
N SER A 72 12.14 -6.90 -4.05
CA SER A 72 11.65 -8.18 -3.54
C SER A 72 11.08 -9.07 -4.64
N ASP A 73 10.80 -10.32 -4.32
CA ASP A 73 10.12 -11.28 -5.21
C ASP A 73 8.59 -11.24 -5.07
N ILE A 74 8.02 -10.22 -4.41
CA ILE A 74 6.57 -10.02 -4.30
C ILE A 74 6.01 -9.85 -5.72
N LYS A 75 4.90 -10.53 -6.02
CA LYS A 75 4.25 -10.49 -7.34
C LYS A 75 3.03 -9.57 -7.39
N TYR A 76 2.37 -9.42 -6.27
CA TYR A 76 1.18 -8.60 -6.09
C TYR A 76 1.05 -8.22 -4.61
N MET A 77 0.24 -7.21 -4.34
CA MET A 77 -0.17 -6.80 -3.00
C MET A 77 -1.67 -6.58 -3.01
N ILE A 78 -2.29 -6.55 -1.83
CA ILE A 78 -3.73 -6.35 -1.68
C ILE A 78 -4.07 -5.06 -0.94
N LEU A 79 -5.35 -4.69 -1.03
CA LEU A 79 -5.99 -3.66 -0.24
C LEU A 79 -7.31 -4.22 0.29
N THR A 80 -7.51 -4.26 1.61
CA THR A 80 -8.83 -4.51 2.18
C THR A 80 -9.56 -3.19 2.39
N ILE A 81 -10.74 -3.05 1.77
CA ILE A 81 -11.51 -1.81 1.80
C ILE A 81 -12.95 -2.11 2.16
N ASP A 82 -13.50 -1.40 3.15
CA ASP A 82 -14.94 -1.41 3.39
C ASP A 82 -15.67 -0.91 2.14
N CYS A 83 -16.57 -1.73 1.58
CA CYS A 83 -17.35 -1.43 0.39
C CYS A 83 -18.23 -0.17 0.52
N ALA A 84 -18.54 0.28 1.74
CA ALA A 84 -19.20 1.55 1.98
C ALA A 84 -18.27 2.76 1.72
N ASN A 85 -16.96 2.57 1.83
CA ASN A 85 -15.95 3.61 1.59
C ASN A 85 -15.66 3.77 0.08
N LYS A 86 -16.62 4.38 -0.62
CA LYS A 86 -16.53 4.64 -2.07
C LYS A 86 -15.33 5.48 -2.48
N ALA A 87 -14.81 6.32 -1.59
CA ALA A 87 -13.61 7.10 -1.88
C ALA A 87 -12.39 6.19 -2.00
N SER A 88 -12.20 5.26 -1.06
CA SER A 88 -11.10 4.30 -1.10
C SER A 88 -11.23 3.29 -2.24
N CYS A 89 -12.44 2.81 -2.56
CA CYS A 89 -12.64 1.95 -3.73
C CYS A 89 -12.15 2.63 -5.03
N ARG A 90 -12.51 3.91 -5.22
CA ARG A 90 -12.04 4.69 -6.40
C ARG A 90 -10.53 4.92 -6.41
N VAL A 91 -9.90 5.03 -5.24
CA VAL A 91 -8.43 5.14 -5.14
C VAL A 91 -7.80 3.82 -5.57
N ALA A 92 -8.29 2.68 -5.10
CA ALA A 92 -7.80 1.36 -5.47
C ALA A 92 -7.89 1.13 -6.99
N GLU A 93 -9.06 1.39 -7.58
CA GLU A 93 -9.26 1.30 -9.04
C GLU A 93 -8.27 2.19 -9.82
N LYS A 94 -8.08 3.45 -9.38
CA LYS A 94 -7.12 4.38 -10.03
C LYS A 94 -5.66 3.99 -9.83
N ALA A 95 -5.35 3.27 -8.75
CA ALA A 95 -4.03 2.70 -8.49
C ALA A 95 -3.82 1.35 -9.21
N GLY A 96 -4.79 0.88 -10.01
CA GLY A 96 -4.67 -0.33 -10.81
C GLY A 96 -5.01 -1.62 -10.06
N PHE A 97 -5.61 -1.54 -8.88
CA PHE A 97 -6.15 -2.71 -8.19
C PHE A 97 -7.44 -3.17 -8.84
N GLU A 98 -7.62 -4.48 -8.91
CA GLU A 98 -8.84 -5.13 -9.38
C GLU A 98 -9.55 -5.79 -8.20
N LEU A 99 -10.89 -5.74 -8.18
CA LEU A 99 -11.69 -6.39 -7.15
C LEU A 99 -11.58 -7.91 -7.33
N PHE A 100 -10.95 -8.59 -6.39
CA PHE A 100 -10.78 -10.04 -6.40
C PHE A 100 -11.81 -10.78 -5.53
N GLU A 101 -12.18 -10.22 -4.38
CA GLU A 101 -13.16 -10.80 -3.47
C GLU A 101 -14.03 -9.71 -2.85
N ASN A 102 -15.33 -10.00 -2.69
CA ASN A 102 -16.26 -9.13 -1.98
C ASN A 102 -16.75 -9.89 -0.74
N GLY A 103 -16.25 -9.52 0.44
CA GLY A 103 -16.73 -10.06 1.71
C GLY A 103 -18.18 -9.63 1.92
N VAL A 104 -19.12 -10.57 1.79
CA VAL A 104 -20.55 -10.37 2.08
C VAL A 104 -20.80 -10.53 3.58
#